data_AF-A0A7Y5IGD3-F1
#
_entry.id   AF-A0A7Y5IGD3-F1
#
_cell.length_a   1.000
_cell.length_b   1.000
_cell.length_c   1.000
_cell.angle_alpha   90.00
_cell.angle_beta   90.00
_cell.angle_gamma   90.00
#
_symmetry.space_group_name_H-M   'P 1'
#
loop_
_entity.id
_entity.type
_entity.pdbx_description
1 polymer ?
#
loop_
_entity_poly.entity_id
_entity_poly.type
_entity_poly.pdbx_seq_one_letter_code
_entity_poly.pdbx_strand_id
1 'polypeptide(L)'
;MLSALVNLGCARPAAEAALLKAKSVTEGDGFEALFRKALALGYKINGIGWDKGKNATLWERLQYALLDAILLKKIRAGFGGGLKFFIGGGALLDIELQRFFYAIGIPMFQGYGLTEASPIISANVPARHKLGSSGSIVPNLEVKICDDKGNALPVGAQGEIVIRGENVMAGYWKNEAATQQMIRNGWLHTGDLGYLDSDNFLYVLGRQKSLLIGHDGEKYSPEGIEEALVGNSPYIEQVMLYNDQSQFTSALIVPNKERIVAVLKQQGLTVATEEGQRAALLLLEDEIKAYRSGGRYAGEFPERWLPSAVAVLGEGFTEQNHFLNSTLKMVRGKITEFYKERIDFLYTPEGKDILNHQNRKIVQRFE
;
A
#
# COMPACT_ATOMS: atom_id res chain seq x y z
N MET A 1 18.73 -17.73 -6.75
CA MET A 1 17.87 -17.72 -5.55
C MET A 1 17.04 -16.43 -5.44
N LEU A 2 17.65 -15.23 -5.34
CA LEU A 2 16.90 -13.98 -5.56
C LEU A 2 16.25 -13.95 -6.95
N SER A 3 16.96 -14.41 -7.99
CA SER A 3 16.48 -14.38 -9.38
C SER A 3 15.31 -15.33 -9.69
N ALA A 4 15.06 -16.37 -8.89
CA ALA A 4 13.91 -17.25 -9.10
C ALA A 4 12.65 -16.70 -8.43
N LEU A 5 12.80 -15.92 -7.35
CA LEU A 5 11.71 -15.25 -6.62
C LEU A 5 11.24 -13.98 -7.34
N VAL A 6 12.05 -13.48 -8.28
CA VAL A 6 11.70 -12.36 -9.17
C VAL A 6 10.43 -12.62 -10.00
N ASN A 7 10.05 -13.89 -10.23
CA ASN A 7 8.88 -14.28 -11.03
C ASN A 7 7.56 -14.49 -10.25
N LEU A 8 7.52 -14.29 -8.93
CA LEU A 8 6.28 -14.25 -8.15
C LEU A 8 6.13 -12.82 -7.61
N GLY A 9 5.37 -11.98 -8.30
CA GLY A 9 5.27 -10.53 -8.08
C GLY A 9 4.58 -10.08 -6.80
N CYS A 10 5.01 -10.54 -5.62
CA CYS A 10 4.37 -10.18 -4.35
C CYS A 10 5.38 -9.75 -3.27
N ALA A 11 5.14 -8.57 -2.68
CA ALA A 11 5.58 -8.07 -1.38
C ALA A 11 7.04 -8.40 -0.97
N ARG A 12 8.03 -7.75 -1.61
CA ARG A 12 9.44 -8.13 -1.49
C ARG A 12 10.12 -7.81 -0.15
N PRO A 13 10.01 -6.63 0.50
CA PRO A 13 10.91 -6.32 1.62
C PRO A 13 10.58 -7.08 2.92
N ALA A 14 9.30 -7.16 3.30
CA ALA A 14 8.87 -7.83 4.52
C ALA A 14 8.92 -9.36 4.39
N ALA A 15 8.55 -9.90 3.22
CA ALA A 15 8.73 -11.31 2.92
C ALA A 15 10.21 -11.65 2.81
N GLU A 16 11.07 -10.81 2.20
CA GLU A 16 12.53 -11.00 2.20
C GLU A 16 13.12 -10.99 3.60
N ALA A 17 12.73 -10.08 4.49
CA ALA A 17 13.23 -10.05 5.86
C ALA A 17 12.81 -11.31 6.65
N ALA A 18 11.56 -11.75 6.48
CA ALA A 18 11.05 -13.00 7.03
C ALA A 18 11.79 -14.23 6.43
N LEU A 19 12.08 -14.21 5.13
CA LEU A 19 12.83 -15.23 4.39
C LEU A 19 14.32 -15.23 4.74
N LEU A 20 14.94 -14.08 5.02
CA LEU A 20 16.32 -13.93 5.47
C LEU A 20 16.49 -14.51 6.88
N LYS A 21 15.53 -14.26 7.78
CA LYS A 21 15.44 -14.93 9.08
C LYS A 21 15.13 -16.43 8.96
N ALA A 22 14.33 -16.85 7.98
CA ALA A 22 14.10 -18.27 7.71
C ALA A 22 15.37 -18.96 7.14
N LYS A 23 16.10 -18.27 6.25
CA LYS A 23 17.38 -18.73 5.69
C LYS A 23 18.43 -18.95 6.77
N SER A 24 18.53 -18.08 7.77
CA SER A 24 19.47 -18.29 8.87
C SER A 24 19.14 -19.52 9.72
N VAL A 25 17.96 -20.11 9.55
CA VAL A 25 17.48 -21.29 10.30
C VAL A 25 17.50 -22.57 9.45
N THR A 26 17.65 -22.49 8.13
CA THR A 26 17.51 -23.67 7.23
C THR A 26 18.37 -23.56 5.97
N GLU A 27 19.40 -24.41 5.88
CA GLU A 27 20.27 -24.57 4.71
C GLU A 27 19.76 -25.72 3.79
N GLY A 28 19.80 -25.53 2.47
CA GLY A 28 19.63 -26.60 1.47
C GLY A 28 18.86 -26.21 0.20
N ASP A 29 19.32 -26.65 -0.97
CA ASP A 29 18.75 -26.32 -2.31
C ASP A 29 17.28 -26.76 -2.50
N GLY A 30 16.81 -27.75 -1.74
CA GLY A 30 15.41 -28.23 -1.78
C GLY A 30 14.42 -27.38 -0.95
N PHE A 31 14.92 -26.50 -0.08
CA PHE A 31 14.10 -25.72 0.84
C PHE A 31 13.18 -24.73 0.11
N GLU A 32 13.71 -24.03 -0.89
CA GLU A 32 12.98 -22.98 -1.60
C GLU A 32 11.78 -23.56 -2.36
N ALA A 33 11.95 -24.71 -3.01
CA ALA A 33 10.88 -25.40 -3.71
C ALA A 33 9.77 -25.87 -2.76
N LEU A 34 10.14 -26.42 -1.60
CA LEU A 34 9.19 -26.82 -0.56
C LEU A 34 8.46 -25.62 0.03
N PHE A 35 9.15 -24.50 0.23
CA PHE A 35 8.56 -23.26 0.74
C PHE A 35 7.56 -22.66 -0.22
N ARG A 36 7.90 -22.55 -1.51
CA ARG A 36 6.96 -22.11 -2.55
C ARG A 36 5.74 -23.01 -2.63
N LYS A 37 5.95 -24.33 -2.55
CA LYS A 37 4.84 -25.30 -2.52
C LYS A 37 3.96 -25.11 -1.29
N ALA A 38 4.55 -24.88 -0.11
CA ALA A 38 3.82 -24.62 1.12
C ALA A 38 2.98 -23.33 1.01
N LEU A 39 3.55 -22.26 0.46
CA LEU A 39 2.83 -21.00 0.23
C LEU A 39 1.69 -21.17 -0.78
N ALA A 40 1.93 -21.83 -1.92
CA ALA A 40 0.91 -22.06 -2.93
C ALA A 40 -0.27 -22.88 -2.37
N LEU A 41 0.02 -23.93 -1.59
CA LEU A 41 -1.01 -24.70 -0.89
C LEU A 41 -1.72 -23.85 0.17
N GLY A 42 -0.98 -23.06 0.94
CA GLY A 42 -1.54 -22.13 1.93
C GLY A 42 -2.50 -21.12 1.29
N TYR A 43 -2.12 -20.50 0.18
CA TYR A 43 -2.98 -19.58 -0.58
C TYR A 43 -4.25 -20.26 -1.09
N LYS A 44 -4.14 -21.48 -1.59
CA LYS A 44 -5.30 -22.25 -2.07
C LYS A 44 -6.24 -22.67 -0.94
N ILE A 45 -5.69 -23.15 0.17
CA ILE A 45 -6.47 -23.61 1.34
C ILE A 45 -7.16 -22.43 2.02
N ASN A 46 -6.44 -21.33 2.18
CA ASN A 46 -6.92 -20.19 2.96
C ASN A 46 -7.76 -19.21 2.13
N GLY A 47 -7.53 -19.12 0.81
CA GLY A 47 -8.19 -18.12 -0.04
C GLY A 47 -7.93 -16.71 0.47
N ILE A 48 -8.99 -15.93 0.61
CA ILE A 48 -9.03 -14.63 1.28
C ILE A 48 -9.58 -14.73 2.71
N GLY A 49 -9.51 -15.92 3.32
CA GLY A 49 -10.00 -16.21 4.67
C GLY A 49 -11.51 -16.44 4.74
N TRP A 50 -12.31 -15.58 4.12
CA TRP A 50 -13.77 -15.70 4.09
C TRP A 50 -14.29 -16.95 3.34
N ASP A 51 -13.51 -17.40 2.36
CA ASP A 51 -13.74 -18.59 1.54
C ASP A 51 -12.86 -19.78 1.95
N LYS A 52 -12.23 -19.72 3.14
CA LYS A 52 -11.30 -20.74 3.63
C LYS A 52 -11.88 -22.14 3.56
N GLY A 53 -11.08 -23.05 2.99
CA GLY A 53 -11.40 -24.47 2.87
C GLY A 53 -12.31 -24.83 1.69
N LYS A 54 -12.87 -23.86 0.94
CA LYS A 54 -13.74 -24.16 -0.21
C LYS A 54 -12.96 -24.67 -1.43
N ASN A 55 -11.68 -24.30 -1.55
CA ASN A 55 -10.91 -24.46 -2.80
C ASN A 55 -9.82 -25.54 -2.75
N ALA A 56 -9.73 -26.36 -1.69
CA ALA A 56 -8.65 -27.33 -1.51
C ALA A 56 -9.13 -28.74 -1.16
N THR A 57 -8.53 -29.73 -1.83
CA THR A 57 -8.78 -31.16 -1.62
C THR A 57 -8.19 -31.66 -0.29
N LEU A 58 -8.66 -32.82 0.19
CA LEU A 58 -8.13 -33.44 1.41
C LEU A 58 -6.63 -33.74 1.29
N TRP A 59 -6.17 -34.20 0.12
CA TRP A 59 -4.76 -34.49 -0.13
C TRP A 59 -3.88 -33.24 -0.03
N GLU A 60 -4.33 -32.12 -0.57
CA GLU A 60 -3.62 -30.83 -0.48
C GLU A 60 -3.52 -30.33 0.96
N ARG A 61 -4.57 -30.53 1.77
CA ARG A 61 -4.54 -30.21 3.21
C ARG A 61 -3.54 -31.06 3.97
N LEU A 62 -3.44 -32.35 3.65
CA LEU A 62 -2.44 -33.25 4.24
C LEU A 62 -1.01 -32.86 3.84
N GLN A 63 -0.78 -32.55 2.57
CA GLN A 63 0.51 -32.04 2.10
C GLN A 63 0.89 -30.75 2.81
N TYR A 64 -0.06 -29.81 2.95
CA TYR A 64 0.17 -28.57 3.67
C TYR A 64 0.48 -28.82 5.15
N ALA A 65 -0.24 -29.72 5.83
CA ALA A 65 0.03 -30.05 7.24
C ALA A 65 1.43 -30.65 7.44
N LEU A 66 1.90 -31.49 6.52
CA LEU A 66 3.25 -32.03 6.54
C LEU A 66 4.30 -30.93 6.36
N LEU A 67 4.11 -30.06 5.37
CA LEU A 67 4.99 -28.91 5.14
C LEU A 67 4.95 -27.94 6.32
N ASP A 68 3.80 -27.72 6.93
CA ASP A 68 3.66 -26.87 8.11
C ASP A 68 4.54 -27.38 9.27
N ALA A 69 4.47 -28.68 9.56
CA ALA A 69 5.22 -29.31 10.64
C ALA A 69 6.74 -29.28 10.44
N ILE A 70 7.21 -29.49 9.20
CA ILE A 70 8.64 -29.60 8.88
C ILE A 70 9.28 -28.22 8.63
N LEU A 71 8.52 -27.31 8.02
CA LEU A 71 9.03 -26.08 7.43
C LEU A 71 8.45 -24.82 8.09
N LEU A 72 7.14 -24.58 7.97
CA LEU A 72 6.52 -23.32 8.41
C LEU A 72 6.63 -23.11 9.92
N LYS A 73 6.61 -24.20 10.70
CA LYS A 73 6.85 -24.17 12.15
C LYS A 73 8.22 -23.58 12.51
N LYS A 74 9.27 -23.87 11.72
CA LYS A 74 10.61 -23.30 11.92
C LYS A 74 10.64 -21.81 11.61
N ILE A 75 9.92 -21.40 10.55
CA ILE A 75 9.77 -19.98 10.19
C ILE A 75 9.05 -19.23 11.32
N ARG A 76 7.94 -19.76 11.83
CA ARG A 76 7.23 -19.18 12.99
C ARG A 76 8.10 -19.13 14.24
N ALA A 77 9.01 -20.09 14.44
CA ALA A 77 9.96 -20.04 15.55
C ALA A 77 10.91 -18.83 15.45
N GLY A 78 11.26 -18.37 14.24
CA GLY A 78 11.99 -17.12 14.02
C GLY A 78 11.24 -15.84 14.45
N PHE A 79 9.92 -15.94 14.63
CA PHE A 79 9.06 -14.91 15.22
C PHE A 79 8.74 -15.17 16.71
N GLY A 80 9.47 -16.08 17.36
CA GLY A 80 9.29 -16.46 18.77
C GLY A 80 8.33 -17.63 19.01
N GLY A 81 7.70 -18.19 17.96
CA GLY A 81 6.91 -19.43 18.03
C GLY A 81 5.54 -19.36 18.73
N GLY A 82 5.30 -18.34 19.54
CA GLY A 82 4.03 -18.12 20.26
C GLY A 82 3.07 -17.12 19.60
N LEU A 83 3.50 -16.43 18.54
CA LEU A 83 2.66 -15.47 17.82
C LEU A 83 1.48 -16.20 17.15
N LYS A 84 0.25 -15.79 17.46
CA LYS A 84 -0.97 -16.40 16.88
C LYS A 84 -1.49 -15.63 15.68
N PHE A 85 -1.46 -14.30 15.77
CA PHE A 85 -1.83 -13.34 14.73
C PHE A 85 -1.33 -11.97 15.20
N PHE A 86 -1.39 -10.98 14.30
CA PHE A 86 -1.16 -9.59 14.64
C PHE A 86 -2.11 -8.70 13.82
N ILE A 87 -2.36 -7.50 14.33
CA ILE A 87 -3.29 -6.55 13.70
C ILE A 87 -2.48 -5.34 13.22
N GLY A 88 -2.61 -5.04 11.92
CA GLY A 88 -2.16 -3.79 11.31
C GLY A 88 -3.29 -2.77 11.29
N GLY A 89 -2.94 -1.52 11.54
CA GLY A 89 -3.84 -0.38 11.43
C GLY A 89 -3.04 0.88 11.09
N GLY A 90 -3.74 1.99 10.89
CA GLY A 90 -3.11 3.25 10.51
C GLY A 90 -2.98 3.42 9.00
N ALA A 91 -2.54 2.43 8.24
CA ALA A 91 -2.48 2.48 6.77
C ALA A 91 -3.33 1.38 6.13
N LEU A 92 -3.51 1.46 4.80
CA LEU A 92 -3.96 0.31 4.04
C LEU A 92 -2.90 -0.79 4.14
N LEU A 93 -3.37 -2.03 4.04
CA LEU A 93 -2.51 -3.18 4.17
C LEU A 93 -2.63 -4.02 2.91
N ASP A 94 -1.53 -4.17 2.20
CA ASP A 94 -1.43 -5.00 1.01
C ASP A 94 -2.01 -6.41 1.26
N ILE A 95 -2.89 -6.84 0.35
CA ILE A 95 -3.56 -8.13 0.43
C ILE A 95 -2.57 -9.28 0.26
N GLU A 96 -1.52 -9.11 -0.54
CA GLU A 96 -0.54 -10.17 -0.77
C GLU A 96 0.32 -10.41 0.48
N LEU A 97 0.67 -9.35 1.21
CA LEU A 97 1.30 -9.46 2.52
C LEU A 97 0.39 -10.18 3.53
N GLN A 98 -0.91 -9.85 3.55
CA GLN A 98 -1.89 -10.56 4.38
C GLN A 98 -1.95 -12.05 4.03
N ARG A 99 -2.05 -12.38 2.73
CA ARG A 99 -2.09 -13.77 2.24
C ARG A 99 -0.84 -14.53 2.63
N PHE A 100 0.34 -13.92 2.49
CA PHE A 100 1.62 -14.51 2.89
C PHE A 100 1.61 -14.90 4.38
N PHE A 101 1.31 -13.96 5.27
CA PHE A 101 1.28 -14.20 6.71
C PHE A 101 0.22 -15.23 7.11
N TYR A 102 -0.91 -15.23 6.40
CA TYR A 102 -1.96 -16.23 6.57
C TYR A 102 -1.49 -17.63 6.15
N ALA A 103 -0.76 -17.74 5.03
CA ALA A 103 -0.21 -19.01 4.52
C ALA A 103 0.93 -19.59 5.36
N ILE A 104 1.66 -18.78 6.12
CA ILE A 104 2.67 -19.27 7.07
C ILE A 104 2.09 -19.53 8.47
N GLY A 105 0.77 -19.35 8.65
CA GLY A 105 0.07 -19.68 9.90
C GLY A 105 0.17 -18.63 11.02
N ILE A 106 0.56 -17.40 10.70
CA ILE A 106 0.55 -16.25 11.61
C ILE A 106 -0.19 -15.08 10.95
N PRO A 107 -1.53 -15.19 10.78
CA PRO A 107 -2.28 -14.24 9.98
C PRO A 107 -2.11 -12.80 10.45
N MET A 108 -1.97 -11.90 9.48
CA MET A 108 -2.00 -10.47 9.68
C MET A 108 -3.40 -9.98 9.35
N PHE A 109 -4.07 -9.36 10.31
CA PHE A 109 -5.39 -8.78 10.13
C PHE A 109 -5.31 -7.27 10.03
N GLN A 110 -6.27 -6.67 9.32
CA GLN A 110 -6.39 -5.22 9.23
C GLN A 110 -7.53 -4.71 10.11
N GLY A 111 -7.30 -3.59 10.79
CA GLY A 111 -8.33 -2.81 11.48
C GLY A 111 -8.33 -1.36 11.03
N TYR A 112 -9.51 -0.76 11.01
CA TYR A 112 -9.73 0.65 10.72
C TYR A 112 -10.37 1.34 11.91
N GLY A 113 -9.87 2.55 12.20
CA GLY A 113 -10.34 3.43 13.23
C GLY A 113 -9.64 4.77 13.14
N LEU A 114 -10.17 5.73 13.88
CA LEU A 114 -9.65 7.09 14.02
C LEU A 114 -9.88 7.56 15.45
N THR A 115 -9.11 8.55 15.88
CA THR A 115 -9.18 9.11 17.24
C THR A 115 -10.60 9.57 17.58
N GLU A 116 -11.31 10.12 16.61
CA GLU A 116 -12.67 10.61 16.71
C GLU A 116 -13.73 9.50 16.94
N ALA A 117 -13.37 8.22 16.81
CA ALA A 117 -14.27 7.06 16.85
C ALA A 117 -13.73 5.88 17.70
N SER A 118 -12.98 6.19 18.76
CA SER A 118 -12.20 5.30 19.63
C SER A 118 -12.61 3.82 19.73
N PRO A 119 -11.63 2.87 19.68
CA PRO A 119 -10.40 2.92 18.90
C PRO A 119 -10.59 2.33 17.50
N ILE A 120 -11.69 1.62 17.24
CA ILE A 120 -11.90 0.77 16.07
C ILE A 120 -13.34 0.93 15.58
N ILE A 121 -13.50 1.14 14.28
CA ILE A 121 -14.77 1.10 13.55
C ILE A 121 -15.01 -0.28 12.97
N SER A 122 -13.97 -0.89 12.39
CA SER A 122 -14.03 -2.21 11.80
C SER A 122 -12.71 -2.96 11.98
N ALA A 123 -12.78 -4.28 12.13
CA ALA A 123 -11.58 -5.11 12.21
C ALA A 123 -11.81 -6.50 11.66
N ASN A 124 -10.78 -7.03 11.00
CA ASN A 124 -10.65 -8.45 10.73
C ASN A 124 -10.20 -9.15 12.01
N VAL A 125 -10.91 -10.22 12.39
CA VAL A 125 -10.60 -11.03 13.58
C VAL A 125 -10.54 -12.51 13.20
N PRO A 126 -9.86 -13.37 13.99
CA PRO A 126 -9.76 -14.80 13.69
C PRO A 126 -11.10 -15.47 13.38
N ALA A 127 -12.18 -15.06 14.05
CA ALA A 127 -13.52 -15.59 13.87
C ALA A 127 -14.25 -15.08 12.62
N ARG A 128 -13.93 -13.87 12.14
CA ARG A 128 -14.59 -13.22 10.99
C ARG A 128 -13.62 -12.27 10.31
N HIS A 129 -13.17 -12.63 9.12
CA HIS A 129 -12.24 -11.83 8.34
C HIS A 129 -12.37 -12.10 6.84
N LYS A 130 -12.02 -11.08 6.05
CA LYS A 130 -11.89 -11.12 4.60
C LYS A 130 -10.63 -10.32 4.23
N LEU A 131 -9.59 -10.99 3.75
CA LEU A 131 -8.31 -10.34 3.45
C LEU A 131 -8.49 -9.25 2.39
N GLY A 132 -7.77 -8.14 2.54
CA GLY A 132 -7.91 -6.94 1.71
C GLY A 132 -9.08 -6.03 2.09
N SER A 133 -9.99 -6.47 2.97
CA SER A 133 -10.95 -5.56 3.61
C SER A 133 -10.35 -4.90 4.85
N SER A 134 -10.93 -3.78 5.27
CA SER A 134 -10.68 -3.15 6.57
C SER A 134 -11.47 -3.79 7.71
N GLY A 135 -12.09 -4.95 7.45
CA GLY A 135 -12.75 -5.77 8.45
C GLY A 135 -14.26 -5.60 8.55
N SER A 136 -14.87 -6.41 9.43
CA SER A 136 -16.29 -6.27 9.75
C SER A 136 -16.51 -5.14 10.75
N ILE A 137 -17.62 -4.43 10.61
CA ILE A 137 -18.03 -3.37 11.55
C ILE A 137 -18.14 -3.93 12.97
N VAL A 138 -17.65 -3.17 13.96
CA VAL A 138 -17.77 -3.56 15.38
C VAL A 138 -19.23 -3.56 15.83
N PRO A 139 -19.60 -4.39 16.82
CA PRO A 139 -20.96 -4.39 17.36
C PRO A 139 -21.38 -3.01 17.86
N ASN A 140 -22.68 -2.72 17.78
CA ASN A 140 -23.30 -1.47 18.27
C ASN A 140 -22.79 -0.18 17.62
N LEU A 141 -22.14 -0.29 16.46
CA LEU A 141 -21.77 0.85 15.63
C LEU A 141 -22.65 0.88 14.38
N GLU A 142 -23.30 2.01 14.14
CA GLU A 142 -24.00 2.25 12.89
C GLU A 142 -23.03 2.86 11.87
N VAL A 143 -23.00 2.30 10.67
CA VAL A 143 -22.15 2.76 9.57
C VAL A 143 -22.99 2.87 8.31
N LYS A 144 -22.84 3.98 7.60
CA LYS A 144 -23.40 4.18 6.26
C LYS A 144 -22.35 4.79 5.35
N ILE A 145 -22.50 4.55 4.06
CA ILE A 145 -21.69 5.17 3.02
C ILE A 145 -22.51 6.30 2.41
N CYS A 146 -21.97 7.51 2.33
CA CYS A 146 -22.70 8.70 1.86
C CYS A 146 -22.09 9.31 0.60
N ASP A 147 -22.93 9.87 -0.27
CA ASP A 147 -22.48 10.72 -1.38
C ASP A 147 -22.00 12.10 -0.89
N ASP A 148 -21.49 12.93 -1.82
CA ASP A 148 -21.03 14.30 -1.52
C ASP A 148 -22.18 15.22 -0.99
N LYS A 149 -23.44 14.81 -1.13
CA LYS A 149 -24.63 15.52 -0.61
C LYS A 149 -25.11 14.98 0.75
N GLY A 150 -24.47 13.92 1.28
CA GLY A 150 -24.82 13.29 2.55
C GLY A 150 -25.93 12.22 2.46
N ASN A 151 -26.35 11.82 1.26
CA ASN A 151 -27.35 10.76 1.07
C ASN A 151 -26.70 9.40 1.17
N ALA A 152 -27.38 8.43 1.79
CA ALA A 152 -26.88 7.06 1.87
C ALA A 152 -26.83 6.41 0.48
N LEU A 153 -25.73 5.74 0.18
CA LEU A 153 -25.47 5.01 -1.05
C LEU A 153 -25.76 3.51 -0.87
N PRO A 154 -26.09 2.79 -1.96
CA PRO A 154 -26.29 1.35 -1.91
C PRO A 154 -24.98 0.58 -1.64
N VAL A 155 -25.11 -0.67 -1.24
CA VAL A 155 -23.98 -1.60 -1.04
C VAL A 155 -23.12 -1.68 -2.32
N GLY A 156 -21.80 -1.65 -2.17
CA GLY A 156 -20.82 -1.66 -3.25
C GLY A 156 -20.53 -0.27 -3.86
N ALA A 157 -21.35 0.74 -3.61
CA ALA A 157 -21.07 2.09 -4.08
C ALA A 157 -20.06 2.80 -3.16
N GLN A 158 -19.17 3.58 -3.77
CA GLN A 158 -18.13 4.32 -3.06
C GLN A 158 -18.64 5.68 -2.57
N GLY A 159 -18.31 6.03 -1.33
CA GLY A 159 -18.69 7.30 -0.73
C GLY A 159 -17.98 7.54 0.61
N GLU A 160 -18.32 8.61 1.29
CA GLU A 160 -17.78 8.92 2.61
C GLU A 160 -18.29 7.90 3.64
N ILE A 161 -17.39 7.38 4.48
CA ILE A 161 -17.73 6.54 5.61
C ILE A 161 -18.28 7.46 6.71
N VAL A 162 -19.54 7.26 7.09
CA VAL A 162 -20.19 8.04 8.13
C VAL A 162 -20.68 7.10 9.22
N ILE A 163 -20.35 7.40 10.47
CA ILE A 163 -20.63 6.52 11.60
C ILE A 163 -21.45 7.18 12.69
N ARG A 164 -22.15 6.38 13.49
CA ARG A 164 -22.81 6.80 14.72
C ARG A 164 -22.73 5.69 15.76
N GLY A 165 -22.30 6.04 16.96
CA GLY A 165 -22.17 5.11 18.07
C GLY A 165 -21.60 5.79 19.31
N GLU A 166 -21.60 5.08 20.43
CA GLU A 166 -21.08 5.58 21.71
C GLU A 166 -19.56 5.83 21.70
N ASN A 167 -18.85 5.29 20.69
CA ASN A 167 -17.42 5.49 20.48
C ASN A 167 -17.07 6.83 19.80
N VAL A 168 -18.07 7.55 19.28
CA VAL A 168 -17.85 8.85 18.65
C VAL A 168 -17.50 9.89 19.71
N MET A 169 -16.45 10.67 19.47
CA MET A 169 -16.01 11.74 20.38
C MET A 169 -17.14 12.75 20.67
N ALA A 170 -17.04 13.45 21.80
CA ALA A 170 -17.93 14.57 22.10
C ALA A 170 -17.67 15.80 21.21
N GLY A 171 -16.43 15.95 20.72
CA GLY A 171 -16.01 17.07 19.89
C GLY A 171 -14.55 17.46 20.12
N TYR A 172 -14.08 18.45 19.36
CA TYR A 172 -12.74 19.02 19.49
C TYR A 172 -12.70 20.09 20.58
N TRP A 173 -11.66 20.03 21.42
CA TRP A 173 -11.45 21.00 22.49
C TRP A 173 -11.35 22.44 21.97
N LYS A 174 -12.22 23.34 22.47
CA LYS A 174 -12.30 24.76 22.09
C LYS A 174 -12.46 25.01 20.58
N ASN A 175 -12.97 24.04 19.82
CA ASN A 175 -13.20 24.18 18.39
C ASN A 175 -14.58 23.66 18.00
N GLU A 176 -15.60 24.43 18.37
CA GLU A 176 -17.00 24.11 18.07
C GLU A 176 -17.26 24.08 16.56
N ALA A 177 -16.64 24.97 15.79
CA ALA A 177 -16.79 25.00 14.34
C ALA A 177 -16.34 23.69 13.67
N ALA A 178 -15.14 23.19 14.00
CA ALA A 178 -14.67 21.89 13.51
C ALA A 178 -15.53 20.73 14.03
N THR A 179 -16.02 20.83 15.27
CA THR A 179 -16.91 19.81 15.86
C THR A 179 -18.20 19.69 15.07
N GLN A 180 -18.87 20.81 14.78
CA GLN A 180 -20.12 20.83 14.00
C GLN A 180 -19.89 20.44 12.53
N GLN A 181 -18.69 20.67 12.00
CA GLN A 181 -18.33 20.25 10.65
C GLN A 181 -18.21 18.72 10.55
N MET A 182 -17.63 18.07 11.56
CA MET A 182 -17.40 16.61 11.58
C MET A 182 -18.58 15.83 12.15
N ILE A 183 -19.27 16.35 13.16
CA ILE A 183 -20.41 15.69 13.80
C ILE A 183 -21.69 16.41 13.38
N ARG A 184 -22.45 15.79 12.48
CA ARG A 184 -23.70 16.34 11.93
C ARG A 184 -24.86 15.46 12.34
N ASN A 185 -25.80 16.00 13.10
CA ASN A 185 -26.99 15.25 13.58
C ASN A 185 -26.63 13.93 14.29
N GLY A 186 -25.55 13.94 15.09
CA GLY A 186 -25.05 12.75 15.80
C GLY A 186 -24.26 11.75 14.95
N TRP A 187 -24.03 12.05 13.67
CA TRP A 187 -23.19 11.25 12.78
C TRP A 187 -21.82 11.88 12.60
N LEU A 188 -20.77 11.11 12.83
CA LEU A 188 -19.40 11.49 12.52
C LEU A 188 -19.11 11.24 11.04
N HIS A 189 -18.85 12.32 10.32
CA HIS A 189 -18.27 12.36 8.99
C HIS A 189 -16.77 12.14 9.12
N THR A 190 -16.28 10.96 8.73
CA THR A 190 -14.88 10.57 8.94
C THR A 190 -13.92 11.29 7.99
N GLY A 191 -14.42 11.79 6.86
CA GLY A 191 -13.60 12.29 5.75
C GLY A 191 -12.80 11.19 5.05
N ASP A 192 -13.08 9.92 5.33
CA ASP A 192 -12.49 8.76 4.66
C ASP A 192 -13.50 8.17 3.66
N LEU A 193 -13.02 7.82 2.47
CA LEU A 193 -13.80 7.17 1.42
C LEU A 193 -13.78 5.66 1.61
N GLY A 194 -14.90 5.01 1.38
CA GLY A 194 -14.98 3.55 1.39
C GLY A 194 -16.27 3.03 0.79
N TYR A 195 -16.44 1.72 0.88
CA TYR A 195 -17.68 1.04 0.54
C TYR A 195 -17.89 -0.19 1.44
N LEU A 196 -19.14 -0.61 1.58
CA LEU A 196 -19.50 -1.89 2.19
C LEU A 196 -19.75 -2.91 1.09
N ASP A 197 -19.26 -4.13 1.27
CA ASP A 197 -19.62 -5.25 0.39
C ASP A 197 -20.93 -5.94 0.82
N SER A 198 -21.35 -6.94 0.04
CA SER A 198 -22.57 -7.73 0.33
C SER A 198 -22.50 -8.54 1.63
N ASP A 199 -21.30 -8.80 2.14
CA ASP A 199 -21.05 -9.57 3.37
C ASP A 199 -20.91 -8.66 4.61
N ASN A 200 -21.10 -7.35 4.43
CA ASN A 200 -20.94 -6.28 5.41
C ASN A 200 -19.49 -6.12 5.94
N PHE A 201 -18.51 -6.34 5.07
CA PHE A 201 -17.13 -5.93 5.28
C PHE A 201 -16.90 -4.53 4.72
N LEU A 202 -16.18 -3.70 5.49
CA LEU A 202 -15.80 -2.36 5.09
C LEU A 202 -14.49 -2.39 4.30
N TYR A 203 -14.47 -1.67 3.19
CA TYR A 203 -13.27 -1.40 2.41
C TYR A 203 -12.99 0.10 2.47
N VAL A 204 -11.96 0.48 3.23
CA VAL A 204 -11.45 1.85 3.24
C VAL A 204 -10.61 2.04 1.99
N LEU A 205 -10.90 3.10 1.24
CA LEU A 205 -10.19 3.47 0.03
C LEU A 205 -9.12 4.52 0.33
N GLY A 206 -9.33 5.40 1.31
CA GLY A 206 -8.36 6.42 1.71
C GLY A 206 -9.03 7.71 2.16
N ARG A 207 -8.24 8.74 2.46
CA ARG A 207 -8.75 10.07 2.87
C ARG A 207 -9.34 10.84 1.68
N GLN A 208 -10.55 11.38 1.81
CA GLN A 208 -11.22 12.16 0.76
C GLN A 208 -10.37 13.36 0.29
N LYS A 209 -9.69 14.04 1.22
CA LYS A 209 -8.77 15.15 0.94
C LYS A 209 -7.43 14.72 0.35
N SER A 210 -7.20 13.43 0.20
CA SER A 210 -5.95 12.83 -0.30
C SER A 210 -6.16 12.07 -1.60
N LEU A 211 -7.38 12.07 -2.14
CA LEU A 211 -7.70 11.42 -3.40
C LEU A 211 -7.08 12.18 -4.57
N LEU A 212 -6.68 11.42 -5.58
CA LEU A 212 -6.42 11.94 -6.91
C LEU A 212 -7.76 12.36 -7.51
N ILE A 213 -7.85 13.59 -8.00
CA ILE A 213 -9.04 14.11 -8.66
C ILE A 213 -8.68 14.35 -10.12
N GLY A 214 -9.29 13.59 -11.03
CA GLY A 214 -9.07 13.75 -12.46
C GLY A 214 -9.69 15.04 -12.98
N HIS A 215 -9.29 15.46 -14.19
CA HIS A 215 -9.87 16.66 -14.84
C HIS A 215 -11.40 16.60 -15.03
N ASP A 216 -11.99 15.41 -15.05
CA ASP A 216 -13.43 15.16 -15.16
C ASP A 216 -14.13 14.99 -13.80
N GLY A 217 -13.39 15.15 -12.70
CA GLY A 217 -13.89 15.00 -11.33
C GLY A 217 -13.96 13.57 -10.82
N GLU A 218 -13.52 12.56 -11.59
CA GLU A 218 -13.36 11.20 -11.09
C GLU A 218 -12.37 11.21 -9.91
N LYS A 219 -12.64 10.45 -8.85
CA LYS A 219 -11.81 10.40 -7.64
C LYS A 219 -11.19 9.01 -7.49
N TYR A 220 -9.92 8.94 -7.14
CA TYR A 220 -9.21 7.68 -6.95
C TYR A 220 -8.21 7.76 -5.81
N SER A 221 -8.08 6.68 -5.05
CA SER A 221 -7.10 6.66 -3.96
C SER A 221 -5.70 6.31 -4.47
N PRO A 222 -4.70 7.16 -4.20
CA PRO A 222 -3.32 6.90 -4.65
C PRO A 222 -2.63 5.78 -3.86
N GLU A 223 -3.07 5.49 -2.64
CA GLU A 223 -2.34 4.69 -1.65
C GLU A 223 -1.97 3.30 -2.18
N GLY A 224 -2.89 2.61 -2.86
CA GLY A 224 -2.60 1.29 -3.44
C GLY A 224 -1.51 1.31 -4.52
N ILE A 225 -1.48 2.34 -5.38
CA ILE A 225 -0.44 2.48 -6.41
C ILE A 225 0.90 2.84 -5.76
N GLU A 226 0.89 3.73 -4.76
CA GLU A 226 2.09 4.14 -4.04
C GLU A 226 2.74 2.97 -3.29
N GLU A 227 1.93 2.19 -2.56
CA GLU A 227 2.37 0.99 -1.85
C GLU A 227 2.94 -0.06 -2.82
N ALA A 228 2.28 -0.29 -3.96
CA ALA A 228 2.77 -1.22 -4.97
C ALA A 228 4.10 -0.74 -5.58
N LEU A 229 4.22 0.53 -5.95
CA LEU A 229 5.46 1.09 -6.50
C LEU A 229 6.63 0.93 -5.52
N VAL A 230 6.44 1.24 -4.23
CA VAL A 230 7.49 1.09 -3.19
C VAL A 230 7.76 -0.38 -2.88
N GLY A 231 6.72 -1.21 -2.77
CA GLY A 231 6.84 -2.62 -2.38
C GLY A 231 7.47 -3.51 -3.45
N ASN A 232 7.32 -3.14 -4.72
CA ASN A 232 7.77 -3.95 -5.86
C ASN A 232 9.05 -3.43 -6.54
N SER A 233 9.43 -2.16 -6.33
CA SER A 233 10.62 -1.56 -6.90
C SER A 233 11.79 -1.54 -5.90
N PRO A 234 13.00 -2.02 -6.28
CA PRO A 234 14.20 -1.82 -5.48
C PRO A 234 14.78 -0.40 -5.60
N TYR A 235 14.26 0.43 -6.50
CA TYR A 235 14.80 1.76 -6.84
C TYR A 235 13.97 2.90 -6.26
N ILE A 236 12.76 2.64 -5.77
CA ILE A 236 11.87 3.64 -5.19
C ILE A 236 11.83 3.44 -3.68
N GLU A 237 12.24 4.45 -2.92
CA GLU A 237 12.20 4.42 -1.46
C GLU A 237 10.86 4.95 -0.95
N GLN A 238 10.39 6.08 -1.49
CA GLN A 238 9.10 6.67 -1.19
C GLN A 238 8.49 7.25 -2.46
N VAL A 239 7.17 7.31 -2.52
CA VAL A 239 6.46 7.96 -3.62
C VAL A 239 5.19 8.62 -3.12
N MET A 240 4.89 9.79 -3.67
CA MET A 240 3.59 10.43 -3.55
C MET A 240 3.03 10.69 -4.93
N LEU A 241 1.83 10.17 -5.20
CA LEU A 241 1.06 10.55 -6.38
C LEU A 241 0.30 11.84 -6.12
N TYR A 242 0.19 12.63 -7.18
CA TYR A 242 -0.50 13.90 -7.18
C TYR A 242 -1.34 14.05 -8.45
N ASN A 243 -2.61 14.40 -8.25
CA ASN A 243 -3.51 14.84 -9.30
C ASN A 243 -4.64 15.64 -8.64
N ASP A 244 -4.74 16.92 -8.94
CA ASP A 244 -5.82 17.78 -8.48
C ASP A 244 -6.39 18.50 -9.70
N GLN A 245 -7.49 17.95 -10.23
CA GLN A 245 -8.17 18.41 -11.45
C GLN A 245 -7.21 18.61 -12.63
N SER A 246 -6.16 17.79 -12.69
CA SER A 246 -5.09 17.90 -13.68
C SER A 246 -5.26 16.87 -14.80
N GLN A 247 -4.56 17.09 -15.92
CA GLN A 247 -4.70 16.28 -17.13
C GLN A 247 -4.25 14.83 -16.93
N PHE A 248 -3.28 14.60 -16.05
CA PHE A 248 -2.73 13.29 -15.75
C PHE A 248 -2.17 13.26 -14.33
N THR A 249 -2.00 12.05 -13.78
CA THR A 249 -1.35 11.86 -12.48
C THR A 249 0.16 12.05 -12.61
N SER A 250 0.75 12.77 -11.65
CA SER A 250 2.18 12.95 -11.50
C SER A 250 2.70 12.15 -10.30
N ALA A 251 3.93 11.66 -10.37
CA ALA A 251 4.60 10.99 -9.24
C ALA A 251 5.77 11.83 -8.72
N LEU A 252 5.82 12.04 -7.41
CA LEU A 252 6.97 12.57 -6.70
C LEU A 252 7.71 11.40 -6.07
N ILE A 253 8.85 11.03 -6.65
CA ILE A 253 9.60 9.82 -6.27
C ILE A 253 10.84 10.20 -5.48
N VAL A 254 10.99 9.64 -4.29
CA VAL A 254 12.26 9.61 -3.55
C VAL A 254 12.97 8.30 -3.94
N PRO A 255 14.08 8.37 -4.68
CA PRO A 255 14.77 7.19 -5.18
C PRO A 255 15.67 6.58 -4.10
N ASN A 256 15.80 5.25 -4.12
CA ASN A 256 16.83 4.55 -3.38
C ASN A 256 18.19 4.75 -4.08
N LYS A 257 18.93 5.78 -3.63
CA LYS A 257 20.16 6.25 -4.29
C LYS A 257 21.22 5.15 -4.30
N GLU A 258 21.39 4.44 -3.19
CA GLU A 258 22.40 3.40 -3.01
C GLU A 258 22.18 2.25 -4.00
N ARG A 259 20.92 1.81 -4.18
CA ARG A 259 20.58 0.74 -5.12
C ARG A 259 20.79 1.15 -6.57
N ILE A 260 20.38 2.37 -6.94
CA ILE A 260 20.59 2.89 -8.29
C ILE A 260 22.09 2.99 -8.59
N VAL A 261 22.87 3.61 -7.71
CA VAL A 261 24.33 3.76 -7.88
C VAL A 261 25.02 2.40 -7.96
N ALA A 262 24.60 1.42 -7.16
CA ALA A 262 25.15 0.06 -7.21
C ALA A 262 24.91 -0.63 -8.57
N VAL A 263 23.70 -0.51 -9.14
CA VAL A 263 23.37 -1.08 -10.45
C VAL A 263 24.15 -0.39 -11.57
N LEU A 264 24.28 0.94 -11.53
CA LEU A 264 25.07 1.69 -12.51
C LEU A 264 26.55 1.27 -12.49
N LYS A 265 27.14 1.14 -11.30
CA LYS A 265 28.53 0.67 -11.14
C LYS A 265 28.76 -0.71 -11.77
N GLN A 266 27.80 -1.63 -11.65
CA GLN A 266 27.89 -2.96 -12.29
C GLN A 266 27.85 -2.89 -13.82
N GLN A 267 27.22 -1.85 -14.38
CA GLN A 267 27.17 -1.58 -15.81
C GLN A 267 28.34 -0.72 -16.31
N GLY A 268 29.28 -0.35 -15.42
CA GLY A 268 30.37 0.55 -15.74
C GLY A 268 29.95 2.02 -15.91
N LEU A 269 28.77 2.39 -15.42
CA LEU A 269 28.19 3.74 -15.51
C LEU A 269 28.35 4.51 -14.19
N THR A 270 28.32 5.83 -14.28
CA THR A 270 28.36 6.74 -13.12
C THR A 270 27.37 7.89 -13.28
N VAL A 271 26.74 8.34 -12.20
CA VAL A 271 25.80 9.49 -12.22
C VAL A 271 26.49 10.82 -12.54
N ALA A 272 27.82 10.85 -12.58
CA ALA A 272 28.59 12.00 -13.03
C ALA A 272 28.53 12.21 -14.56
N THR A 273 28.21 11.16 -15.34
CA THR A 273 28.07 11.25 -16.80
C THR A 273 26.61 11.38 -17.22
N GLU A 274 26.36 12.00 -18.36
CA GLU A 274 25.00 12.12 -18.91
C GLU A 274 24.37 10.74 -19.17
N GLU A 275 25.17 9.78 -19.62
CA GLU A 275 24.75 8.39 -19.86
C GLU A 275 24.30 7.70 -18.57
N GLY A 276 25.04 7.85 -17.46
CA GLY A 276 24.64 7.27 -16.18
C GLY A 276 23.43 7.97 -15.56
N GLN A 277 23.30 9.29 -15.72
CA GLN A 277 22.09 10.02 -15.30
C GLN A 277 20.86 9.54 -16.07
N ARG A 278 20.99 9.37 -17.39
CA ARG A 278 19.93 8.81 -18.23
C ARG A 278 19.56 7.40 -17.78
N ALA A 279 20.55 6.53 -17.57
CA ALA A 279 20.29 5.16 -17.12
C ALA A 279 19.57 5.12 -15.77
N ALA A 280 19.96 5.96 -14.80
CA ALA A 280 19.30 6.07 -13.50
C ALA A 280 17.81 6.45 -13.63
N LEU A 281 17.50 7.44 -14.48
CA LEU A 281 16.13 7.90 -14.69
C LEU A 281 15.29 6.86 -15.41
N LEU A 282 15.86 6.16 -16.39
CA LEU A 282 15.17 5.07 -17.09
C LEU A 282 14.85 3.89 -16.17
N LEU A 283 15.69 3.59 -15.17
CA LEU A 283 15.36 2.58 -14.15
C LEU A 283 14.06 2.94 -13.40
N LEU A 284 13.87 4.22 -13.05
CA LEU A 284 12.63 4.67 -12.39
C LEU A 284 11.44 4.67 -13.36
N GLU A 285 11.65 5.04 -14.62
CA GLU A 285 10.61 5.03 -15.65
C GLU A 285 10.10 3.60 -15.91
N ASP A 286 11.01 2.63 -15.97
CA ASP A 286 10.71 1.22 -16.23
C ASP A 286 9.85 0.62 -15.10
N GLU A 287 10.06 1.03 -13.86
CA GLU A 287 9.23 0.60 -12.71
C GLU A 287 7.79 1.11 -12.81
N ILE A 288 7.56 2.29 -13.40
CA ILE A 288 6.21 2.79 -13.67
C ILE A 288 5.61 2.09 -14.88
N LYS A 289 6.39 1.93 -15.96
CA LYS A 289 5.97 1.22 -17.18
C LYS A 289 5.60 -0.24 -16.90
N ALA A 290 6.18 -0.85 -15.87
CA ALA A 290 5.85 -2.20 -15.42
C ALA A 290 4.36 -2.39 -15.08
N TYR A 291 3.63 -1.34 -14.69
CA TYR A 291 2.19 -1.39 -14.38
C TYR A 291 1.28 -1.05 -15.58
N ARG A 292 1.85 -0.52 -16.67
CA ARG A 292 1.10 -0.20 -17.90
C ARG A 292 0.90 -1.45 -18.76
N SER A 293 0.03 -1.35 -19.77
CA SER A 293 -0.16 -2.38 -20.80
C SER A 293 1.16 -2.94 -21.33
N GLY A 294 1.29 -4.27 -21.31
CA GLY A 294 2.51 -4.99 -21.72
C GLY A 294 3.58 -5.11 -20.62
N GLY A 295 3.39 -4.45 -19.48
CA GLY A 295 4.23 -4.59 -18.30
C GLY A 295 3.92 -5.84 -17.48
N ARG A 296 4.85 -6.17 -16.58
CA ARG A 296 4.79 -7.31 -15.66
C ARG A 296 3.65 -7.26 -14.63
N TYR A 297 3.10 -6.08 -14.37
CA TYR A 297 1.99 -5.81 -13.44
C TYR A 297 0.78 -5.18 -14.17
N ALA A 298 0.67 -5.39 -15.48
CA ALA A 298 -0.42 -4.84 -16.27
C ALA A 298 -1.80 -5.28 -15.73
N GLY A 299 -2.73 -4.33 -15.61
CA GLY A 299 -4.11 -4.57 -15.18
C GLY A 299 -4.35 -4.57 -13.67
N GLU A 300 -3.31 -4.35 -12.84
CA GLU A 300 -3.47 -4.24 -11.39
C GLU A 300 -4.20 -2.94 -10.99
N PHE A 301 -3.95 -1.86 -11.73
CA PHE A 301 -4.58 -0.55 -11.52
C PHE A 301 -5.12 0.02 -12.83
N PRO A 302 -6.14 0.89 -12.78
CA PRO A 302 -6.61 1.57 -13.98
C PRO A 302 -5.52 2.48 -14.55
N GLU A 303 -5.20 2.33 -15.84
CA GLU A 303 -4.03 3.00 -16.45
C GLU A 303 -4.06 4.53 -16.37
N ARG A 304 -5.26 5.10 -16.32
CA ARG A 304 -5.47 6.53 -16.17
C ARG A 304 -4.84 7.10 -14.90
N TRP A 305 -4.84 6.31 -13.82
CA TRP A 305 -4.33 6.74 -12.52
C TRP A 305 -2.83 6.49 -12.36
N LEU A 306 -2.21 5.72 -13.27
CA LEU A 306 -0.77 5.53 -13.30
C LEU A 306 -0.05 6.83 -13.72
N PRO A 307 1.06 7.17 -13.05
CA PRO A 307 1.74 8.44 -13.29
C PRO A 307 2.27 8.54 -14.72
N SER A 308 2.06 9.70 -15.34
CA SER A 308 2.51 10.02 -16.70
C SER A 308 3.69 11.00 -16.72
N ALA A 309 4.01 11.60 -15.57
CA ALA A 309 5.18 12.45 -15.37
C ALA A 309 5.77 12.17 -13.98
N VAL A 310 7.08 12.38 -13.85
CA VAL A 310 7.83 12.03 -12.63
C VAL A 310 8.74 13.18 -12.22
N ALA A 311 8.64 13.59 -10.97
CA ALA A 311 9.64 14.42 -10.30
C ALA A 311 10.49 13.55 -9.38
N VAL A 312 11.80 13.51 -9.64
CA VAL A 312 12.77 12.77 -8.81
C VAL A 312 13.27 13.66 -7.68
N LEU A 313 12.92 13.34 -6.44
CA LEU A 313 13.24 14.15 -5.26
C LEU A 313 14.62 13.80 -4.68
N GLY A 314 15.31 14.81 -4.15
CA GLY A 314 16.64 14.64 -3.53
C GLY A 314 16.56 14.34 -2.03
N GLU A 315 15.45 14.67 -1.39
CA GLU A 315 15.22 14.53 0.05
C GLU A 315 13.99 13.66 0.28
N GLY A 316 14.06 12.80 1.30
CA GLY A 316 12.96 11.94 1.71
C GLY A 316 11.89 12.68 2.51
N PHE A 317 10.71 12.06 2.61
CA PHE A 317 9.65 12.48 3.51
C PHE A 317 9.99 12.04 4.93
N THR A 318 10.13 13.00 5.85
CA THR A 318 10.50 12.72 7.23
C THR A 318 9.62 13.48 8.21
N GLU A 319 9.71 13.14 9.50
CA GLU A 319 9.05 13.93 10.54
C GLU A 319 9.74 15.28 10.74
N GLN A 320 11.06 15.37 10.54
CA GLN A 320 11.84 16.60 10.73
C GLN A 320 11.47 17.69 9.73
N ASN A 321 11.23 17.34 8.46
CA ASN A 321 10.68 18.28 7.47
C ASN A 321 9.14 18.37 7.53
N HIS A 322 8.52 17.62 8.44
CA HIS A 322 7.07 17.50 8.64
C HIS A 322 6.30 17.01 7.41
N PHE A 323 6.97 16.35 6.46
CA PHE A 323 6.29 15.66 5.37
C PHE A 323 5.65 14.36 5.86
N LEU A 324 6.13 13.82 6.97
CA LEU A 324 5.44 12.79 7.74
C LEU A 324 4.91 13.37 9.06
N ASN A 325 3.75 12.88 9.50
CA ASN A 325 3.26 13.12 10.86
C ASN A 325 3.87 12.12 11.87
N SER A 326 3.49 12.25 13.14
CA SER A 326 3.95 11.36 14.23
C SER A 326 3.54 9.90 14.10
N THR A 327 2.63 9.59 13.17
CA THR A 327 2.23 8.21 12.82
C THR A 327 2.86 7.75 11.49
N LEU A 328 3.88 8.45 11.02
CA LEU A 328 4.61 8.19 9.76
C LEU A 328 3.74 8.29 8.49
N LYS A 329 2.60 8.99 8.56
CA LYS A 329 1.74 9.24 7.39
C LYS A 329 2.15 10.50 6.65
N MET A 330 2.10 10.45 5.32
CA MET A 330 2.36 11.61 4.47
C MET A 330 1.36 12.75 4.71
N VAL A 331 1.91 13.94 4.96
CA VAL A 331 1.18 15.21 5.03
C VAL A 331 1.15 15.81 3.62
N ARG A 332 0.34 15.20 2.73
CA ARG A 332 0.31 15.51 1.28
C ARG A 332 0.24 17.00 0.96
N GLY A 333 -0.65 17.75 1.64
CA GLY A 333 -0.79 19.19 1.41
C GLY A 333 0.52 19.97 1.61
N LYS A 334 1.30 19.62 2.64
CA LYS A 334 2.60 20.25 2.91
C LYS A 334 3.65 19.86 1.88
N ILE A 335 3.65 18.60 1.42
CA ILE A 335 4.54 18.12 0.35
C ILE A 335 4.21 18.85 -0.97
N THR A 336 2.93 18.94 -1.32
CA THR A 336 2.45 19.63 -2.52
C THR A 336 2.81 21.12 -2.49
N GLU A 337 2.61 21.79 -1.35
CA GLU A 337 2.99 23.20 -1.19
C GLU A 337 4.49 23.41 -1.36
N PHE A 338 5.31 22.57 -0.71
CA PHE A 338 6.76 22.66 -0.80
C PHE A 338 7.30 22.38 -2.21
N TYR A 339 6.77 21.36 -2.89
CA TYR A 339 7.19 20.99 -4.25
C TYR A 339 6.32 21.62 -5.34
N LYS A 340 5.59 22.69 -5.05
CA LYS A 340 4.63 23.29 -5.99
C LYS A 340 5.25 23.62 -7.34
N GLU A 341 6.39 24.31 -7.37
CA GLU A 341 7.07 24.67 -8.62
C GLU A 341 7.47 23.43 -9.43
N ARG A 342 7.85 22.37 -8.74
CA ARG A 342 8.27 21.11 -9.34
C ARG A 342 7.10 20.36 -9.94
N ILE A 343 5.97 20.34 -9.23
CA ILE A 343 4.71 19.78 -9.71
C ILE A 343 4.21 20.57 -10.93
N ASP A 344 4.17 21.90 -10.83
CA ASP A 344 3.73 22.77 -11.91
C ASP A 344 4.59 22.57 -13.18
N PHE A 345 5.91 22.38 -13.00
CA PHE A 345 6.82 22.07 -14.11
C PHE A 345 6.49 20.75 -14.81
N LEU A 346 6.03 19.71 -14.11
CA LEU A 346 5.67 18.41 -14.73
C LEU A 346 4.52 18.53 -15.73
N TYR A 347 3.66 19.53 -15.60
CA TYR A 347 2.55 19.79 -16.52
C TYR A 347 2.96 20.60 -17.76
N THR A 348 4.25 20.92 -17.91
CA THR A 348 4.80 21.46 -19.15
C THR A 348 5.20 20.35 -20.12
N PRO A 349 5.32 20.62 -21.44
CA PRO A 349 5.80 19.63 -22.40
C PRO A 349 7.19 19.08 -22.07
N GLU A 350 8.08 19.90 -21.51
CA GLU A 350 9.43 19.49 -21.10
C GLU A 350 9.39 18.64 -19.82
N GLY A 351 8.64 19.07 -18.81
CA GLY A 351 8.60 18.38 -17.51
C GLY A 351 7.98 16.98 -17.57
N LYS A 352 7.17 16.69 -18.60
CA LYS A 352 6.62 15.36 -18.82
C LYS A 352 7.69 14.31 -19.14
N ASP A 353 8.78 14.70 -19.81
CA ASP A 353 9.90 13.81 -20.06
C ASP A 353 10.67 13.57 -18.75
N ILE A 354 10.80 12.32 -18.33
CA ILE A 354 11.56 11.99 -17.11
C ILE A 354 13.04 12.44 -17.20
N LEU A 355 13.58 12.55 -18.42
CA LEU A 355 14.94 13.01 -18.70
C LEU A 355 15.10 14.53 -18.63
N ASN A 356 14.09 15.28 -18.17
CA ASN A 356 14.17 16.72 -17.99
C ASN A 356 15.35 17.17 -17.10
N HIS A 357 15.75 18.43 -17.26
CA HIS A 357 16.92 18.99 -16.58
C HIS A 357 16.80 19.01 -15.05
N GLN A 358 15.58 19.12 -14.49
CA GLN A 358 15.39 19.14 -13.04
C GLN A 358 15.66 17.77 -12.42
N ASN A 359 15.20 16.70 -13.07
CA ASN A 359 15.45 15.33 -12.63
C ASN A 359 16.94 14.96 -12.75
N ARG A 360 17.59 15.30 -13.87
CA ARG A 360 19.03 15.09 -14.05
C ARG A 360 19.87 15.77 -12.97
N LYS A 361 19.54 17.02 -12.62
CA LYS A 361 20.22 17.78 -11.54
C LYS A 361 20.15 17.08 -10.18
N ILE A 362 19.07 16.35 -9.90
CA ILE A 362 18.95 15.58 -8.65
C ILE A 362 19.76 14.30 -8.71
N VAL A 363 19.65 13.53 -9.81
CA VAL A 363 20.41 12.28 -9.99
C VAL A 363 21.92 12.51 -9.96
N GLN A 364 22.39 13.64 -10.48
CA GLN A 364 23.80 14.03 -10.42
C GLN A 364 24.37 14.06 -8.98
N ARG A 365 23.51 14.21 -7.98
CA ARG A 365 23.88 14.31 -6.55
C ARG A 365 23.76 12.98 -5.81
N PHE A 366 23.59 11.86 -6.50
CA PHE A 366 23.62 10.55 -5.86
C PHE A 366 25.07 10.19 -5.56
N GLU A 367 25.48 10.32 -4.32
CA GLU A 367 26.85 10.00 -3.86
C GLU A 367 27.05 8.50 -3.60
#